data_AF-L2GKC0-F1
#
_entry.id   AF-L2GKC0-F1
#
_cell.length_a   1.000
_cell.length_b   1.000
_cell.length_c   1.000
_cell.angle_alpha   90.00
_cell.angle_beta   90.00
_cell.angle_gamma   90.00
#
_symmetry.space_group_name_H-M   'P 1'
#
loop_
_entity.id
_entity.type
_entity.pdbx_description
1 polymer ?
#
loop_
_entity_poly.entity_id
_entity_poly.type
_entity_poly.pdbx_seq_one_letter_code
_entity_poly.pdbx_strand_id
1 'polypeptide(L)'
;MVVKELQSKMNGIRQMYLNCCKSILKNLESKENELQKSNVPFQPSISLNLRNIITTKIENIRELAVNNIAQELSTFLSQRGGGFQHPLNHKKAKRFSKKIIEILESSFRKDKYPTDTEKLRLANLCMISTKQVNNWFTNKRNRSKSYKNGFITYDK
;
A
#
# COMPACT_ATOMS: atom_id res chain seq x y z
N MET A 1 12.78 24.65 14.31
CA MET A 1 11.36 24.97 14.60
C MET A 1 10.40 24.07 13.83
N VAL A 2 10.51 23.98 12.50
CA VAL A 2 9.64 23.18 11.62
C VAL A 2 9.57 21.68 11.96
N VAL A 3 10.68 21.04 12.33
CA VAL A 3 10.72 19.60 12.65
C VAL A 3 9.93 19.26 13.93
N LYS A 4 10.03 20.11 14.98
CA LYS A 4 9.28 19.93 16.24
C LYS A 4 7.77 20.12 16.02
N GLU A 5 7.40 21.07 15.16
CA GLU A 5 6.00 21.32 14.81
C GLU A 5 5.40 20.15 14.01
N LEU A 6 6.18 19.58 13.07
CA LEU A 6 5.78 18.45 12.28
C LEU A 6 5.63 17.18 13.13
N GLN A 7 6.55 16.96 14.07
CA GLN A 7 6.46 15.87 15.05
C GLN A 7 5.23 16.01 15.96
N SER A 8 4.89 17.24 16.38
CA SER A 8 3.68 17.51 17.17
C SER A 8 2.40 17.20 16.38
N LYS A 9 2.31 17.64 15.11
CA LYS A 9 1.19 17.33 14.21
C LYS A 9 1.05 15.82 13.96
N MET A 10 2.16 15.11 13.76
CA MET A 10 2.17 13.65 13.62
C MET A 10 1.69 12.94 14.89
N ASN A 11 2.11 13.42 16.07
CA ASN A 11 1.62 12.89 17.34
C ASN A 11 0.12 13.14 17.52
N GLY A 12 -0.40 14.30 17.09
CA GLY A 12 -1.83 14.58 17.07
C GLY A 12 -2.61 13.59 16.19
N ILE A 13 -2.15 13.36 14.97
CA ILE A 13 -2.76 12.38 14.05
C ILE A 13 -2.72 10.96 14.66
N ARG A 14 -1.60 10.57 15.27
CA ARG A 14 -1.47 9.26 15.96
C ARG A 14 -2.49 9.13 17.09
N GLN A 15 -2.67 10.15 17.91
CA GLN A 15 -3.63 10.13 19.02
C GLN A 15 -5.08 10.08 18.50
N MET A 16 -5.41 10.83 17.46
CA MET A 16 -6.73 10.76 16.82
C MET A 16 -7.04 9.35 16.30
N TYR A 17 -6.07 8.72 15.65
CA TYR A 17 -6.21 7.34 15.18
C TYR A 17 -6.44 6.36 16.33
N LEU A 18 -5.61 6.41 17.38
CA LEU A 18 -5.76 5.53 18.54
C LEU A 18 -7.10 5.73 19.26
N ASN A 19 -7.56 6.98 19.39
CA ASN A 19 -8.85 7.29 20.01
C ASN A 19 -10.02 6.78 19.17
N CYS A 20 -9.94 6.91 17.85
CA CYS A 20 -10.95 6.35 16.95
C CYS A 20 -11.04 4.83 17.10
N CYS A 21 -9.89 4.13 17.08
CA CYS A 21 -9.84 2.68 17.30
C CYS A 21 -10.48 2.26 18.64
N LYS A 22 -10.13 2.96 19.73
CA LYS A 22 -10.73 2.71 21.06
C LYS A 22 -12.25 2.91 21.05
N SER A 23 -12.74 3.97 20.40
CA SER A 23 -14.18 4.23 20.30
C SER A 23 -14.91 3.17 19.48
N ILE A 24 -14.31 2.68 18.40
CA ILE A 24 -14.88 1.60 17.58
C ILE A 24 -14.99 0.32 18.40
N LEU A 25 -13.92 -0.06 19.12
CA LEU A 25 -13.93 -1.23 19.99
C LEU A 25 -15.02 -1.15 21.07
N LYS A 26 -15.14 0.00 21.73
CA LYS A 26 -16.19 0.24 22.73
C LYS A 26 -17.60 0.09 22.14
N ASN A 27 -17.82 0.60 20.93
CA ASN A 27 -19.12 0.49 20.26
C ASN A 27 -19.44 -0.96 19.87
N LEU A 28 -18.44 -1.72 19.40
CA LEU A 28 -18.59 -3.14 19.09
C LEU A 28 -18.91 -3.95 20.34
N GLU A 29 -18.20 -3.72 21.43
CA GLU A 29 -18.44 -4.39 22.72
C GLU A 29 -19.83 -4.06 23.28
N SER A 30 -20.28 -2.80 23.15
CA SER A 30 -21.65 -2.42 23.53
C SER A 30 -22.70 -3.18 22.71
N LYS A 31 -22.49 -3.34 21.40
CA LYS A 31 -23.41 -4.11 20.54
C LYS A 31 -23.36 -5.61 20.78
N GLU A 32 -22.18 -6.16 21.08
CA GLU A 32 -22.03 -7.56 21.49
C GLU A 32 -22.82 -7.83 22.79
N ASN A 33 -22.74 -6.91 23.77
CA ASN A 33 -23.49 -7.01 25.02
C ASN A 33 -25.02 -6.87 24.84
N GLU A 34 -25.48 -6.01 23.92
CA GLU A 34 -26.91 -5.91 23.57
C GLU A 34 -27.43 -7.21 22.95
N LEU A 35 -26.66 -7.80 22.02
CA LEU A 35 -26.99 -9.07 21.37
C LEU A 35 -26.99 -10.25 22.36
N GLN A 36 -26.12 -10.21 23.37
CA GLN A 36 -26.10 -11.22 24.43
C GLN A 36 -27.32 -11.16 25.35
N LYS A 37 -27.90 -9.97 25.56
CA LYS A 37 -29.09 -9.75 26.40
C LYS A 37 -30.41 -10.03 25.69
N SER A 38 -30.42 -10.00 24.35
CA SER A 38 -31.62 -10.35 23.58
C SER A 38 -31.84 -11.87 23.60
N ASN A 39 -33.08 -12.29 23.90
CA ASN A 39 -33.50 -13.69 24.04
C ASN A 39 -33.64 -14.38 22.65
N VAL A 40 -32.61 -14.28 21.82
CA VAL A 40 -32.64 -14.69 20.40
C VAL A 40 -32.19 -16.15 20.30
N PRO A 41 -32.93 -17.02 19.60
CA PRO A 41 -32.66 -18.47 19.55
C PRO A 41 -31.35 -18.88 18.87
N PHE A 42 -30.61 -17.94 18.28
CA PHE A 42 -29.32 -18.20 17.63
C PHE A 42 -28.28 -17.18 18.08
N GLN A 43 -27.23 -17.67 18.74
CA GLN A 43 -26.09 -16.88 19.19
C GLN A 43 -24.85 -17.38 18.43
N PRO A 44 -24.46 -16.74 17.32
CA PRO A 44 -23.26 -17.14 16.60
C PRO A 44 -22.04 -16.83 17.46
N SER A 45 -21.39 -17.88 18.00
CA SER A 45 -20.14 -17.73 18.72
C SER A 45 -18.97 -17.84 17.75
N ILE A 46 -18.18 -16.76 17.65
CA ILE A 46 -16.89 -16.82 16.99
C ILE A 46 -15.95 -17.56 17.94
N SER A 47 -15.40 -18.69 17.50
CA SER A 47 -14.44 -19.44 18.32
C SER A 47 -13.28 -18.53 18.75
N LEU A 48 -12.82 -18.71 19.99
CA LEU A 48 -11.74 -17.90 20.56
C LEU A 48 -10.49 -17.91 19.67
N ASN A 49 -10.21 -19.06 19.03
CA ASN A 49 -9.10 -19.19 18.09
C ASN A 49 -9.27 -18.31 16.84
N LEU A 50 -10.47 -18.29 16.24
CA LEU A 50 -10.75 -17.44 15.08
C LEU A 50 -10.72 -15.96 15.46
N ARG A 51 -11.24 -15.61 16.64
CA ARG A 51 -11.15 -14.25 17.19
C ARG A 51 -9.69 -13.81 17.32
N ASN A 52 -8.84 -14.66 17.89
CA ASN A 52 -7.41 -14.37 18.04
C ASN A 52 -6.73 -14.19 16.68
N ILE A 53 -6.99 -15.05 15.69
CA ILE A 53 -6.43 -14.92 14.34
C ILE A 53 -6.84 -13.60 13.69
N ILE A 54 -8.11 -13.21 13.80
CA ILE A 54 -8.62 -11.95 13.22
C ILE A 54 -7.96 -10.76 13.93
N THR A 55 -7.91 -10.75 15.26
CA THR A 55 -7.26 -9.70 16.05
C THR A 55 -5.78 -9.55 15.67
N THR A 56 -5.03 -10.66 15.62
CA THR A 56 -3.61 -10.64 15.22
C THR A 56 -3.43 -10.11 13.80
N LYS A 57 -4.29 -10.48 12.84
CA LYS A 57 -4.23 -9.94 11.48
C LYS A 57 -4.48 -8.44 11.43
N ILE A 58 -5.46 -7.95 12.20
CA ILE A 58 -5.78 -6.52 12.27
C ILE A 58 -4.61 -5.74 12.90
N GLU A 59 -4.02 -6.25 13.98
CA GLU A 59 -2.85 -5.66 14.62
C GLU A 59 -1.64 -5.63 13.67
N ASN A 60 -1.36 -6.72 12.95
CA ASN A 60 -0.28 -6.76 11.96
C ASN A 60 -0.48 -5.74 10.83
N ILE A 61 -1.70 -5.60 10.31
CA ILE A 61 -2.02 -4.62 9.28
C ILE A 61 -1.83 -3.20 9.81
N ARG A 62 -2.26 -2.94 11.06
CA ARG A 62 -2.08 -1.65 11.72
C ARG A 62 -0.61 -1.31 11.90
N GLU A 63 0.18 -2.23 12.43
CA GLU A 63 1.63 -2.02 12.60
C GLU A 63 2.33 -1.76 11.27
N LEU A 64 2.00 -2.55 10.24
CA LEU A 64 2.56 -2.35 8.90
C LEU A 64 2.23 -0.96 8.34
N ALA A 65 0.99 -0.49 8.51
CA ALA A 65 0.57 0.83 8.05
C ALA A 65 1.32 1.95 8.79
N VAL A 66 1.40 1.88 10.12
CA VAL A 66 2.10 2.88 10.94
C VAL A 66 3.59 2.91 10.61
N ASN A 67 4.23 1.75 10.48
CA ASN A 67 5.65 1.64 10.15
C ASN A 67 5.96 2.21 8.75
N ASN A 68 5.10 1.92 7.76
CA ASN A 68 5.26 2.49 6.42
C ASN A 68 5.11 4.02 6.42
N ILE A 69 4.14 4.56 7.15
CA ILE A 69 3.97 6.01 7.30
C ILE A 69 5.21 6.64 7.96
N ALA A 70 5.71 6.04 9.04
CA ALA A 70 6.91 6.50 9.73
C ALA A 70 8.16 6.46 8.83
N GLN A 71 8.31 5.42 8.01
CA GLN A 71 9.41 5.26 7.08
C GLN A 71 9.38 6.34 5.98
N GLU A 72 8.21 6.61 5.39
CA GLU A 72 8.06 7.63 4.36
C GLU A 72 8.28 9.03 4.93
N LEU A 73 7.80 9.30 6.15
CA LEU A 73 8.03 10.59 6.82
C LEU A 73 9.51 10.79 7.19
N SER A 74 10.18 9.75 7.68
CA SER A 74 11.64 9.78 7.91
C SER A 74 12.39 10.05 6.61
N THR A 75 12.00 9.35 5.53
CA THR A 75 12.59 9.52 4.19
C THR A 75 12.37 10.93 3.64
N PHE A 76 11.20 11.53 3.89
CA PHE A 76 10.87 12.88 3.49
C PHE A 76 11.65 13.94 4.29
N LEU A 77 11.79 13.76 5.60
CA LEU A 77 12.53 14.67 6.47
C LEU A 77 14.04 14.64 6.17
N SER A 78 14.61 13.47 5.90
CA SER A 78 15.99 13.33 5.45
C SER A 78 16.27 14.01 4.10
N GLN A 79 15.25 14.17 3.24
CA GLN A 79 15.37 14.88 1.96
C GLN A 79 15.29 16.41 2.08
N ARG A 80 14.82 16.94 3.21
CA ARG A 80 14.59 18.38 3.40
C ARG A 80 15.61 19.08 4.32
N GLY A 81 16.48 18.31 5.00
CA GLY A 81 17.43 18.81 5.99
C GLY A 81 18.84 19.16 5.50
N GLY A 82 19.13 19.03 4.20
CA GLY A 82 20.47 19.31 3.64
C GLY A 82 20.39 20.27 2.47
N GLY A 83 21.11 21.39 2.56
CA GLY A 83 21.25 22.38 1.50
C GLY A 83 21.77 21.77 0.19
N PHE A 84 21.40 22.43 -0.90
CA PHE A 84 21.83 22.14 -2.25
C PHE A 84 23.35 22.13 -2.35
N GLN A 85 23.92 20.96 -2.65
CA GLN A 85 25.02 20.71 -3.59
C GLN A 85 25.50 19.27 -3.37
N HIS A 86 25.07 18.33 -4.24
CA HIS A 86 25.93 17.26 -4.77
C HIS A 86 25.16 16.45 -5.84
N PRO A 87 25.88 15.93 -6.84
CA PRO A 87 25.37 15.62 -8.18
C PRO A 87 24.49 14.39 -8.17
N LEU A 88 23.43 14.44 -8.99
CA LEU A 88 22.69 13.33 -9.60
C LEU A 88 23.01 11.93 -9.06
N ASN A 89 22.67 11.69 -7.79
CA ASN A 89 22.57 10.33 -7.31
C ASN A 89 21.22 9.84 -7.82
N HIS A 90 21.21 9.26 -9.03
CA HIS A 90 20.06 8.58 -9.60
C HIS A 90 19.48 7.68 -8.50
N LYS A 91 18.41 8.15 -7.83
CA LYS A 91 17.63 7.36 -6.86
C LYS A 91 17.37 6.05 -7.57
N LYS A 92 18.08 4.97 -7.17
CA LYS A 92 17.93 3.65 -7.79
C LYS A 92 16.45 3.37 -7.81
N ALA A 93 15.87 3.30 -9.02
CA ALA A 93 14.43 3.11 -9.17
C ALA A 93 14.06 1.87 -8.35
N LYS A 94 13.24 2.03 -7.30
CA LYS A 94 12.72 0.89 -6.51
C LYS A 94 12.04 -0.05 -7.51
N ARG A 95 12.69 -1.17 -7.81
CA ARG A 95 12.15 -2.19 -8.71
C ARG A 95 10.86 -2.73 -8.08
N PHE A 96 9.83 -2.94 -8.91
CA PHE A 96 8.64 -3.63 -8.45
C PHE A 96 8.98 -5.05 -8.01
N SER A 97 8.26 -5.54 -6.99
CA SER A 97 8.39 -6.92 -6.54
C SER A 97 7.95 -7.89 -7.64
N LYS A 98 8.44 -9.13 -7.60
CA LYS A 98 8.09 -10.17 -8.59
C LYS A 98 6.57 -10.35 -8.73
N LYS A 99 5.85 -10.35 -7.61
CA LYS A 99 4.39 -10.47 -7.57
C LYS A 99 3.68 -9.32 -8.30
N ILE A 100 4.13 -8.09 -8.09
CA ILE A 100 3.57 -6.91 -8.79
C ILE A 100 3.83 -7.03 -10.29
N ILE A 101 5.04 -7.44 -10.69
CA ILE A 101 5.39 -7.65 -12.10
C ILE A 101 4.49 -8.71 -12.73
N GLU A 102 4.29 -9.84 -12.07
CA GLU A 102 3.46 -10.95 -12.57
C GLU A 102 1.99 -10.51 -12.82
N ILE A 103 1.41 -9.75 -11.88
CA ILE A 103 0.05 -9.22 -12.01
C ILE A 103 -0.04 -8.28 -13.22
N LEU A 104 0.91 -7.34 -13.34
CA LEU A 104 0.95 -6.37 -14.45
C LEU A 104 1.18 -7.08 -15.79
N GLU A 105 2.02 -8.11 -15.84
CA GLU A 105 2.26 -8.90 -17.05
C GLU A 105 1.06 -9.74 -17.44
N SER A 106 0.34 -10.31 -16.48
CA SER A 106 -0.89 -11.05 -16.73
C SER A 106 -1.96 -10.15 -17.36
N SER A 107 -2.12 -8.92 -16.85
CA SER A 107 -3.03 -7.94 -17.45
C SER A 107 -2.54 -7.49 -18.85
N PHE A 108 -1.23 -7.22 -19.01
CA PHE A 108 -0.64 -6.83 -20.29
C PHE A 108 -0.81 -7.87 -21.40
N ARG A 109 -0.80 -9.18 -21.06
CA ARG A 109 -1.05 -10.26 -22.02
C ARG A 109 -2.50 -10.26 -22.52
N LYS A 110 -3.45 -9.82 -21.69
CA LYS A 110 -4.87 -9.69 -22.06
C LYS A 110 -5.09 -8.43 -22.90
N ASP A 111 -4.56 -7.30 -22.45
CA ASP A 111 -4.67 -6.02 -23.14
C ASP A 111 -3.44 -5.13 -22.90
N LYS A 112 -2.83 -4.65 -24.00
CA LYS A 112 -1.64 -3.78 -23.98
C LYS A 112 -1.98 -2.31 -23.72
N TYR A 113 -3.25 -1.94 -23.83
CA TYR A 113 -3.80 -0.60 -23.68
C TYR A 113 -4.99 -0.61 -22.71
N PRO A 114 -4.76 -0.95 -21.42
CA PRO A 114 -5.84 -1.10 -20.46
C PRO A 114 -6.66 0.18 -20.33
N THR A 115 -7.95 0.03 -20.09
CA THR A 115 -8.87 1.13 -19.76
C THR A 115 -8.49 1.77 -18.43
N ASP A 116 -9.00 2.98 -18.16
CA ASP A 116 -8.72 3.66 -16.88
C ASP A 116 -9.28 2.89 -15.68
N THR A 117 -10.40 2.20 -15.85
CA THR A 117 -10.96 1.28 -14.85
C THR A 117 -10.00 0.13 -14.55
N GLU A 118 -9.38 -0.48 -15.56
CA GLU A 118 -8.41 -1.56 -15.35
C GLU A 118 -7.11 -1.04 -14.73
N LYS A 119 -6.64 0.16 -15.13
CA LYS A 119 -5.48 0.81 -14.49
C LYS A 119 -5.74 1.07 -13.01
N LEU A 120 -6.93 1.51 -12.65
CA LEU A 120 -7.33 1.74 -11.26
C LEU A 120 -7.40 0.43 -10.47
N ARG A 121 -7.97 -0.63 -11.07
CA ARG A 121 -8.00 -1.97 -10.45
C ARG A 121 -6.60 -2.49 -10.17
N LEU A 122 -5.67 -2.36 -11.13
CA LEU A 122 -4.27 -2.77 -10.98
C LEU A 122 -3.53 -1.93 -9.95
N ALA A 123 -3.79 -0.62 -9.90
CA ALA A 123 -3.22 0.27 -8.90
C ALA A 123 -3.62 -0.18 -7.48
N ASN A 124 -4.91 -0.47 -7.27
CA ASN A 124 -5.42 -0.95 -5.99
C ASN A 124 -4.87 -2.35 -5.64
N LEU A 125 -4.86 -3.28 -6.60
CA LEU A 125 -4.40 -4.66 -6.37
C LEU A 125 -2.89 -4.75 -6.07
N CYS A 126 -2.08 -3.91 -6.72
CA CYS A 126 -0.63 -3.88 -6.54
C CYS A 126 -0.17 -2.85 -5.48
N MET A 127 -1.10 -2.09 -4.89
CA MET A 127 -0.83 -0.98 -3.98
C MET A 127 0.21 0.02 -4.53
N ILE A 128 0.04 0.41 -5.80
CA ILE A 128 0.85 1.43 -6.49
C ILE A 128 -0.05 2.50 -7.09
N SER A 129 0.50 3.66 -7.44
CA SER A 129 -0.29 4.71 -8.09
C SER A 129 -0.70 4.33 -9.53
N THR A 130 -1.83 4.87 -9.99
CA THR A 130 -2.27 4.78 -11.40
C THR A 130 -1.21 5.32 -12.36
N LYS A 131 -0.46 6.35 -11.98
CA LYS A 131 0.68 6.89 -12.73
C LYS A 131 1.80 5.85 -12.89
N GLN A 132 2.12 5.09 -11.84
CA GLN A 132 3.11 4.01 -11.90
C GLN A 132 2.65 2.87 -12.81
N VAL A 133 1.37 2.49 -12.77
CA VAL A 133 0.78 1.53 -13.71
C VAL A 133 0.92 2.05 -15.15
N ASN A 134 0.51 3.30 -15.42
CA ASN A 134 0.59 3.89 -16.75
C ASN A 134 2.03 3.92 -17.30
N ASN A 135 2.99 4.30 -16.45
CA ASN A 135 4.41 4.31 -16.81
C ASN A 135 4.94 2.90 -17.11
N TRP A 136 4.51 1.90 -16.33
CA TRP A 136 4.90 0.52 -16.58
C TRP A 136 4.39 0.00 -17.93
N PHE A 137 3.12 0.25 -18.26
CA PHE A 137 2.54 -0.15 -19.55
C PHE A 137 3.23 0.54 -20.73
N THR A 138 3.51 1.86 -20.60
CA THR A 138 4.27 2.61 -21.62
C THR A 138 5.67 2.03 -21.81
N ASN A 139 6.40 1.78 -20.72
CA ASN A 139 7.74 1.21 -20.78
C ASN A 139 7.75 -0.22 -21.35
N LYS A 140 6.76 -1.06 -20.98
CA LYS A 140 6.62 -2.43 -21.50
C LYS A 140 6.35 -2.41 -23.00
N ARG A 141 5.47 -1.51 -23.49
CA ARG A 141 5.24 -1.32 -24.93
C ARG A 141 6.51 -0.88 -25.66
N ASN A 142 7.24 0.11 -25.13
CA ASN A 142 8.47 0.59 -25.75
C ASN A 142 9.52 -0.52 -25.85
N ARG A 143 9.72 -1.30 -24.78
CA ARG A 143 10.61 -2.47 -24.81
C ARG A 143 10.16 -3.50 -25.83
N SER A 144 8.86 -3.78 -25.94
CA SER A 144 8.33 -4.73 -26.93
C SER A 144 8.45 -4.25 -28.38
N LYS A 145 8.55 -2.94 -28.62
CA LYS A 145 8.80 -2.35 -29.94
C LYS A 145 10.29 -2.38 -30.31
N SER A 146 11.18 -2.10 -29.35
CA SER A 146 12.63 -2.16 -29.58
C SER A 146 13.12 -3.55 -30.00
N TYR A 147 12.49 -4.63 -29.51
CA TYR A 147 12.78 -6.00 -29.97
C TYR A 147 12.36 -6.29 -31.43
N LYS A 148 11.54 -5.44 -32.06
CA LYS A 148 11.16 -5.60 -33.47
C LYS A 148 12.02 -4.78 -34.44
N ASN A 149 12.76 -3.78 -33.94
CA ASN A 149 13.59 -2.88 -34.75
C ASN A 149 15.10 -3.12 -34.57
N GLY A 150 15.51 -4.05 -33.71
CA GLY A 150 16.91 -4.40 -33.47
C GLY A 150 17.24 -5.80 -33.96
N PHE A 151 17.52 -5.93 -35.25
CA PHE A 151 18.34 -7.04 -35.74
C PHE A 151 19.68 -7.02 -35.00
N ILE A 152 19.95 -8.03 -34.18
CA ILE A 152 21.31 -8.43 -33.82
C ILE A 152 21.61 -9.68 -34.64
N THR A 153 22.40 -9.53 -35.69
CA THR A 153 23.30 -10.56 -36.23
C THR A 153 24.37 -10.82 -35.15
N TYR A 154 24.82 -12.02 -34.79
CA TYR A 154 24.99 -13.29 -35.48
C TYR A 154 24.81 -14.44 -34.48
N ASP A 155 24.22 -15.57 -34.93
CA ASP A 155 24.57 -16.89 -34.43
C ASP A 155 25.47 -17.57 -35.49
N LYS A 156 26.61 -18.10 -35.05
CA LYS A 156 27.37 -19.16 -35.71
C LYS A 156 27.60 -20.25 -34.67
#